data_AF-Q9TGI8-F1
#
_entry.id   AF-Q9TGI8-F1
#
_cell.length_a   1.000
_cell.length_b   1.000
_cell.length_c   1.000
_cell.angle_alpha   90.00
_cell.angle_beta   90.00
_cell.angle_gamma   90.00
#
_symmetry.space_group_name_H-M   'P 1'
#
loop_
_entity.id
_entity.type
_entity.pdbx_description
1 polymer ?
#
loop_
_entity_poly.entity_id
_entity_poly.type
_entity_poly.pdbx_seq_one_letter_code
_entity_poly.pdbx_strand_id
1 'polypeptide(L)'
;AFLSLAHIVVPFVGFYLIGWDNISIVFLYCLGHGLSAGLVFGLLWCFYDISNTRNWVLLKSSISGKCLLYIVCFSLLSLCSFPTTIQFFCEVSLVMFSLSNIIYMLFWLFYLFFSGLIPLVMCGFLLIRNEQVETCGYSFYGFLNFLFYMLVWCYFGVFFM
;
A
#
# COMPACT_ATOMS: atom_id res chain seq x y z
N ALA A 1 -6.31 -5.78 6.63
CA ALA A 1 -6.12 -7.10 7.27
C ALA A 1 -6.10 -8.23 6.25
N PHE A 2 -7.19 -8.53 5.54
CA PHE A 2 -7.16 -9.59 4.52
C PHE A 2 -6.18 -9.29 3.38
N LEU A 3 -6.13 -8.03 2.92
CA LEU A 3 -5.21 -7.68 1.84
C LEU A 3 -3.73 -7.77 2.26
N SER A 4 -3.40 -7.37 3.49
CA SER A 4 -2.04 -7.58 4.03
C SER A 4 -1.69 -9.07 4.14
N LEU A 5 -2.66 -9.91 4.49
CA LEU A 5 -2.44 -11.36 4.51
C LEU A 5 -2.16 -11.93 3.11
N ALA A 6 -2.84 -11.43 2.07
CA ALA A 6 -2.55 -11.79 0.68
C ALA A 6 -1.12 -11.39 0.27
N HIS A 7 -0.65 -10.21 0.66
CA HIS A 7 0.72 -9.78 0.40
C HIS A 7 1.78 -10.63 1.12
N ILE A 8 1.49 -11.20 2.29
CA ILE A 8 2.42 -12.09 3.04
C ILE A 8 2.61 -13.44 2.33
N VAL A 9 1.64 -13.88 1.51
CA VAL A 9 1.78 -15.12 0.73
C VAL A 9 2.84 -14.97 -0.38
N VAL A 10 3.02 -13.77 -0.93
CA VAL A 10 3.99 -13.49 -2.00
C VAL A 10 5.44 -13.83 -1.62
N PRO A 11 6.01 -13.36 -0.49
CA PRO A 11 7.38 -13.71 -0.11
C PRO A 11 7.51 -15.19 0.22
N PHE A 12 6.45 -15.83 0.74
CA PHE A 12 6.45 -17.27 0.94
C PHE A 12 6.63 -18.00 -0.39
N VAL A 13 5.86 -17.63 -1.43
CA VAL A 13 6.04 -18.17 -2.79
C VAL A 13 7.41 -17.79 -3.36
N GLY A 14 7.89 -16.57 -3.11
CA GLY A 14 9.19 -16.08 -3.54
C GLY A 14 10.35 -16.91 -3.01
N PHE A 15 10.32 -17.34 -1.74
CA PHE A 15 11.36 -18.21 -1.17
C PHE A 15 11.47 -19.58 -1.85
N TYR A 16 10.38 -20.10 -2.44
CA TYR A 16 10.41 -21.36 -3.19
C TYR A 16 10.86 -21.19 -4.65
N LEU A 17 10.61 -20.01 -5.21
CA LEU A 17 10.93 -19.71 -6.61
C LEU A 17 12.36 -19.22 -6.82
N ILE A 18 12.87 -18.45 -5.85
CA ILE A 18 14.12 -17.74 -5.97
C ILE A 18 15.28 -18.55 -5.39
N GLY A 19 16.36 -18.67 -6.18
CA GLY A 19 17.65 -19.18 -5.71
C GLY A 19 18.37 -18.21 -4.77
N TRP A 20 19.50 -18.64 -4.21
CA TRP A 20 20.18 -17.93 -3.11
C TRP A 20 20.69 -16.54 -3.51
N ASP A 21 21.02 -16.36 -4.78
CA ASP A 21 21.60 -15.12 -5.31
C ASP A 21 20.61 -13.93 -5.30
N ASN A 22 19.31 -14.20 -5.33
CA ASN A 22 18.27 -13.17 -5.49
C ASN A 22 17.36 -13.02 -4.26
N ILE A 23 17.79 -13.50 -3.08
CA ILE A 23 17.04 -13.41 -1.82
C ILE A 23 16.75 -11.93 -1.44
N SER A 24 17.60 -11.00 -1.87
CA SER A 24 17.43 -9.56 -1.67
C SER A 24 16.07 -9.05 -2.17
N ILE A 25 15.52 -9.62 -3.24
CA ILE A 25 14.22 -9.26 -3.80
C ILE A 25 13.09 -9.56 -2.81
N VAL A 26 13.11 -10.75 -2.20
CA VAL A 26 12.10 -11.16 -1.22
C VAL A 26 12.18 -10.28 0.03
N PHE A 27 13.40 -9.96 0.47
CA PHE A 27 13.63 -9.04 1.58
C PHE A 27 13.07 -7.64 1.30
N LEU A 28 13.38 -7.07 0.13
CA LEU A 28 12.89 -5.75 -0.27
C LEU A 28 11.37 -5.73 -0.46
N TYR A 29 10.78 -6.83 -0.94
CA TYR A 29 9.33 -6.98 -1.00
C TYR A 29 8.71 -6.92 0.40
N CYS A 30 9.26 -7.67 1.37
CA CYS A 30 8.80 -7.65 2.76
C CYS A 30 8.93 -6.27 3.40
N LEU A 31 10.03 -5.56 3.13
CA LEU A 31 10.23 -4.19 3.60
C LEU A 31 9.19 -3.24 2.99
N GLY A 32 9.00 -3.28 1.66
CA GLY A 32 7.99 -2.49 0.97
C GLY A 32 6.59 -2.75 1.50
N HIS A 33 6.25 -4.02 1.73
CA HIS A 33 4.97 -4.42 2.32
C HIS A 33 4.80 -3.93 3.77
N GLY A 34 5.83 -4.07 4.60
CA GLY A 34 5.79 -3.59 5.98
C GLY A 34 5.57 -2.09 6.06
N LEU A 35 6.25 -1.32 5.20
CA LEU A 35 6.07 0.12 5.12
C LEU A 35 4.67 0.51 4.62
N SER A 36 4.16 -0.12 3.55
CA SER A 36 2.83 0.19 2.99
C SER A 36 1.69 -0.23 3.91
N ALA A 37 1.81 -1.38 4.58
CA ALA A 37 0.86 -1.79 5.61
C ALA A 37 0.89 -0.82 6.80
N GLY A 38 2.08 -0.44 7.28
CA GLY A 38 2.25 0.55 8.35
C GLY A 38 1.63 1.90 8.02
N LEU A 39 1.79 2.37 6.77
CA LEU A 39 1.14 3.57 6.25
C LEU A 39 -0.37 3.52 6.36
N VAL A 40 -0.98 2.46 5.84
CA VAL A 40 -2.44 2.37 5.77
C VAL A 40 -3.05 2.13 7.15
N PHE A 41 -2.41 1.35 8.02
CA PHE A 41 -2.85 1.23 9.41
C PHE A 41 -2.68 2.54 10.18
N GLY A 42 -1.59 3.28 9.96
CA GLY A 42 -1.41 4.62 10.51
C GLY A 42 -2.52 5.56 10.04
N LEU A 43 -2.85 5.57 8.75
CA LEU A 43 -3.94 6.39 8.22
C LEU A 43 -5.30 6.06 8.81
N LEU A 44 -5.62 4.76 8.94
CA LEU A 44 -6.87 4.34 9.57
C LEU A 44 -6.93 4.77 11.04
N TRP A 45 -5.80 4.78 11.74
CA TRP A 45 -5.71 5.34 13.08
C TRP A 45 -5.98 6.85 13.08
N CYS A 46 -5.35 7.60 12.18
CA CYS A 46 -5.59 9.05 12.05
C CYS A 46 -7.07 9.37 11.86
N PHE A 47 -7.73 8.65 10.96
CA PHE A 47 -9.16 8.85 10.74
C PHE A 47 -10.04 8.42 11.90
N TYR A 48 -9.61 7.40 12.65
CA TYR A 48 -10.30 7.00 13.87
C TYR A 48 -10.26 8.13 14.90
N ASP A 49 -9.12 8.79 15.08
CA ASP A 49 -9.01 9.93 16.02
C ASP A 49 -9.84 11.15 15.57
N ILE A 50 -10.00 11.36 14.27
CA ILE A 50 -10.80 12.47 13.72
C ILE A 50 -12.31 12.17 13.78
N SER A 51 -12.72 10.98 13.35
CA SER A 51 -14.14 10.64 13.15
C SER A 51 -14.75 9.82 14.27
N ASN A 52 -13.94 9.21 15.15
CA ASN A 52 -14.33 8.18 16.11
C ASN A 52 -15.09 7.00 15.49
N THR A 53 -14.97 6.78 14.18
CA THR A 53 -15.61 5.67 13.47
C THR A 53 -14.58 4.86 12.69
N ARG A 54 -14.88 3.57 12.51
CA ARG A 54 -14.09 2.66 11.66
C ARG A 54 -14.80 2.30 10.36
N ASN A 55 -15.98 2.90 10.12
CA ASN A 55 -16.79 2.59 8.96
C ASN A 55 -16.30 3.37 7.74
N TRP A 56 -15.86 2.68 6.69
CA TRP A 56 -15.33 3.28 5.46
C TRP A 56 -16.24 4.32 4.81
N VAL A 57 -17.57 4.13 4.88
CA VAL A 57 -18.52 5.09 4.31
C VAL A 57 -18.48 6.42 5.08
N LEU A 58 -18.33 6.36 6.40
CA LEU A 58 -18.21 7.53 7.28
C LEU A 58 -16.80 8.11 7.29
N LEU A 59 -15.77 7.33 6.96
CA LEU A 59 -14.39 7.81 6.80
C LEU A 59 -14.28 8.88 5.71
N LYS A 60 -15.12 8.81 4.67
CA LYS A 60 -15.15 9.80 3.60
C LYS A 60 -15.35 11.23 4.12
N SER A 61 -16.21 11.44 5.12
CA SER A 61 -16.45 12.78 5.69
C SER A 61 -15.30 13.30 6.56
N SER A 62 -14.32 12.44 6.89
CA SER A 62 -13.16 12.83 7.71
C SER A 62 -11.94 13.28 6.90
N ILE A 63 -11.99 13.20 5.57
CA ILE A 63 -10.90 13.64 4.69
C ILE A 63 -10.98 15.16 4.51
N SER A 64 -10.42 15.89 5.47
CA SER A 64 -10.33 17.35 5.42
C SER A 64 -9.02 17.81 4.77
N GLY A 65 -9.12 18.79 3.86
CA GLY A 65 -7.97 19.45 3.23
C GLY A 65 -7.26 18.67 2.11
N LYS A 66 -6.42 19.40 1.37
CA LYS A 66 -5.67 18.87 0.20
C LYS A 66 -4.57 17.91 0.60
N CYS A 67 -3.81 18.25 1.64
CA CYS A 67 -2.66 17.46 2.09
C CYS A 67 -3.06 16.04 2.49
N LEU A 68 -4.11 15.92 3.31
CA LEU A 68 -4.57 14.63 3.80
C LEU A 68 -5.15 13.76 2.66
N LEU A 69 -5.84 14.38 1.70
CA LEU A 69 -6.30 13.67 0.49
C LEU A 69 -5.13 13.11 -0.32
N TYR A 70 -4.05 13.87 -0.53
CA TYR A 70 -2.87 13.33 -1.23
C TYR A 70 -2.23 12.16 -0.47
N ILE A 71 -2.07 12.27 0.85
CA ILE A 71 -1.51 11.20 1.68
C ILE A 71 -2.36 9.93 1.55
N VAL A 72 -3.69 10.06 1.58
CA VAL A 72 -4.63 8.94 1.41
C VAL A 72 -4.47 8.31 0.03
N CYS A 73 -4.44 9.11 -1.05
CA CYS A 73 -4.24 8.59 -2.39
C CYS A 73 -2.92 7.81 -2.50
N PHE A 74 -1.80 8.43 -2.11
CA PHE A 74 -0.49 7.78 -2.21
C PHE A 74 -0.36 6.55 -1.33
N SER A 75 -1.04 6.50 -0.19
CA SER A 75 -1.08 5.30 0.65
C SER A 75 -1.84 4.13 0.01
N LEU A 76 -3.02 4.39 -0.56
CA LEU A 76 -3.82 3.36 -1.22
C LEU A 76 -3.14 2.89 -2.51
N LEU A 77 -2.51 3.82 -3.26
CA LEU A 77 -1.66 3.51 -4.40
C LEU A 77 -0.44 2.66 -3.99
N SER A 78 0.18 2.95 -2.85
CA SER A 78 1.30 2.13 -2.36
C SER A 78 0.87 0.69 -2.08
N LEU A 79 -0.36 0.52 -1.60
CA LEU A 79 -0.95 -0.78 -1.26
C LEU A 79 -1.39 -1.58 -2.50
N CYS A 80 -1.69 -0.90 -3.62
CA CYS A 80 -1.94 -1.50 -4.94
C CYS A 80 -0.65 -1.83 -5.73
N SER A 81 0.54 -1.78 -5.11
CA SER A 81 1.83 -1.91 -5.80
C SER A 81 1.92 -1.04 -7.07
N PHE A 82 1.59 0.25 -6.96
CA PHE A 82 1.67 1.17 -8.10
C PHE A 82 3.11 1.22 -8.69
N PRO A 83 3.32 1.46 -10.01
CA PRO A 83 4.61 1.28 -10.69
C PRO A 83 5.83 1.98 -10.08
N THR A 84 5.62 3.04 -9.31
CA THR A 84 6.68 3.82 -8.64
C THR A 84 7.06 3.29 -7.25
N THR A 85 6.51 2.15 -6.82
CA THR A 85 6.72 1.60 -5.48
C THR A 85 7.71 0.44 -5.50
N ILE A 86 8.41 0.22 -4.38
CA ILE A 86 9.33 -0.93 -4.21
C ILE A 86 8.60 -2.25 -4.49
N GLN A 87 7.36 -2.37 -4.03
CA GLN A 87 6.55 -3.58 -4.16
C GLN A 87 6.33 -3.97 -5.63
N PHE A 88 6.09 -2.99 -6.52
CA PHE A 88 5.89 -3.26 -7.93
C PHE A 88 7.10 -3.93 -8.58
N PHE A 89 8.30 -3.38 -8.38
CA PHE A 89 9.53 -3.94 -8.98
C PHE A 89 9.81 -5.36 -8.47
N CYS A 90 9.60 -5.59 -7.17
CA CYS A 90 9.70 -6.93 -6.62
C CYS A 90 8.70 -7.90 -7.25
N GLU A 91 7.42 -7.51 -7.38
CA GLU A 91 6.38 -8.35 -7.99
C GLU A 91 6.70 -8.68 -9.44
N VAL A 92 7.14 -7.70 -10.24
CA VAL A 92 7.55 -7.93 -11.63
C VAL A 92 8.69 -8.94 -11.70
N SER A 93 9.73 -8.78 -10.86
CA SER A 93 10.86 -9.72 -10.85
C SER A 93 10.44 -11.14 -10.44
N LEU A 94 9.56 -11.27 -9.44
CA LEU A 94 9.02 -12.55 -8.98
C LEU A 94 8.15 -13.24 -10.04
N VAL A 95 7.35 -12.47 -10.78
CA VAL A 95 6.57 -12.98 -11.91
C VAL A 95 7.51 -13.53 -12.98
N MET A 96 8.59 -12.83 -13.31
CA MET A 96 9.59 -13.28 -14.29
C MET A 96 10.22 -14.63 -13.90
N PHE A 97 10.54 -14.85 -12.62
CA PHE A 97 11.04 -16.15 -12.15
C PHE A 97 9.98 -17.27 -12.21
N SER A 98 8.69 -16.92 -12.15
CA SER A 98 7.58 -17.87 -12.11
C SER A 98 7.06 -18.32 -13.49
N LEU A 99 7.56 -17.73 -14.58
CA LEU A 99 7.07 -17.95 -15.95
C LEU A 99 7.10 -19.42 -16.40
N SER A 100 7.98 -20.26 -15.82
CA SER A 100 8.14 -21.66 -16.18
C SER A 100 6.98 -22.56 -15.75
N ASN A 101 6.14 -22.11 -14.81
CA ASN A 101 5.18 -22.95 -14.10
C ASN A 101 3.77 -22.34 -14.10
N ILE A 102 2.81 -23.05 -14.71
CA ILE A 102 1.42 -22.59 -14.91
C ILE A 102 0.70 -22.30 -13.58
N ILE A 103 0.95 -23.10 -12.54
CA ILE A 103 0.30 -22.94 -11.23
C ILE A 103 0.67 -21.59 -10.60
N TYR A 104 1.94 -21.19 -10.68
CA TYR A 104 2.37 -19.90 -10.16
C TYR A 104 1.82 -18.74 -11.00
N MET A 105 1.72 -18.90 -12.31
CA MET A 105 1.10 -17.89 -13.19
C MET A 105 -0.38 -17.67 -12.85
N LEU A 106 -1.14 -18.74 -12.57
CA LEU A 106 -2.52 -18.63 -12.10
C LEU A 106 -2.62 -17.91 -10.75
N PHE A 107 -1.71 -18.22 -9.81
CA PHE A 107 -1.63 -17.52 -8.54
C PHE A 107 -1.40 -16.01 -8.75
N TRP A 108 -0.43 -15.63 -9.58
CA TRP A 108 -0.13 -14.21 -9.88
C TRP A 108 -1.32 -13.50 -10.51
N LEU A 109 -2.07 -14.15 -11.40
CA LEU A 109 -3.24 -13.56 -12.04
C LEU A 109 -4.31 -13.19 -11.02
N PHE A 110 -4.67 -14.11 -10.12
CA PHE A 110 -5.63 -13.82 -9.06
C PHE A 110 -5.10 -12.81 -8.05
N TYR A 111 -3.84 -12.96 -7.64
CA TYR A 111 -3.21 -12.06 -6.68
C TYR A 111 -3.16 -10.62 -7.20
N LEU A 112 -2.62 -10.38 -8.41
CA LEU A 112 -2.51 -9.04 -8.99
C LEU A 112 -3.89 -8.42 -9.24
N PHE A 113 -4.85 -9.22 -9.68
CA PHE A 113 -6.21 -8.74 -9.90
C PHE A 113 -6.86 -8.23 -8.60
N PHE A 114 -6.86 -9.03 -7.54
CA PHE A 114 -7.51 -8.64 -6.28
C PHE A 114 -6.70 -7.60 -5.48
N SER A 115 -5.37 -7.73 -5.43
CA SER A 115 -4.51 -6.78 -4.71
C SER A 115 -4.52 -5.39 -5.36
N GLY A 116 -4.58 -5.31 -6.70
CA GLY A 116 -4.64 -4.05 -7.43
C GLY A 116 -6.03 -3.43 -7.48
N LEU A 117 -7.07 -4.21 -7.82
CA LEU A 117 -8.40 -3.66 -8.11
C LEU A 117 -9.12 -3.16 -6.85
N ILE A 118 -9.05 -3.90 -5.74
CA ILE A 118 -9.82 -3.57 -4.53
C ILE A 118 -9.42 -2.20 -3.95
N PRO A 119 -8.12 -1.91 -3.68
CA PRO A 119 -7.77 -0.63 -3.08
C PRO A 119 -7.90 0.54 -4.06
N LEU A 120 -7.81 0.28 -5.39
CA LEU A 120 -8.06 1.30 -6.41
C LEU A 120 -9.53 1.72 -6.44
N VAL A 121 -10.46 0.77 -6.37
CA VAL A 121 -11.89 1.04 -6.24
C VAL A 121 -12.18 1.81 -4.95
N MET A 122 -11.57 1.42 -3.83
CA MET A 122 -11.70 2.15 -2.55
C MET A 122 -11.19 3.59 -2.65
N CYS A 123 -10.03 3.80 -3.30
CA CYS A 123 -9.48 5.13 -3.55
C CYS A 123 -10.47 5.99 -4.38
N GLY A 124 -11.04 5.41 -5.44
CA GLY A 124 -12.07 6.08 -6.25
C GLY A 124 -13.30 6.49 -5.45
N PHE A 125 -13.82 5.60 -4.60
CA PHE A 125 -14.98 5.90 -3.75
C PHE A 125 -14.73 7.04 -2.76
N LEU A 126 -13.52 7.15 -2.21
CA LEU A 126 -13.14 8.23 -1.30
C LEU A 126 -13.03 9.58 -2.02
N LEU A 127 -12.59 9.58 -3.28
CA LEU A 127 -12.39 10.81 -4.06
C LEU A 127 -13.69 11.45 -4.58
N ILE A 128 -14.72 10.64 -4.83
CA ILE A 128 -15.99 11.14 -5.40
C ILE A 128 -16.65 12.13 -4.42
N ARG A 129 -16.89 13.38 -4.84
CA ARG A 129 -17.59 14.41 -4.05
C ARG A 129 -16.95 14.64 -2.66
N ASN A 130 -15.63 14.80 -2.61
CA ASN A 130 -14.97 15.24 -1.38
C ASN A 130 -14.99 16.77 -1.28
N GLU A 131 -15.59 17.29 -0.22
CA GLU A 131 -15.63 18.74 0.08
C GLU A 131 -14.42 19.07 0.96
N GLN A 132 -13.37 19.60 0.35
CA GLN A 132 -12.15 19.92 1.08
C GLN A 132 -12.31 21.21 1.88
N VAL A 133 -12.67 21.06 3.15
CA VAL A 133 -12.59 22.13 4.14
C VAL A 133 -11.25 21.98 4.87
N GLU A 134 -10.39 23.00 4.79
CA GLU A 134 -9.08 23.00 5.45
C GLU A 134 -9.24 23.38 6.92
N THR A 135 -9.41 22.39 7.80
CA THR A 135 -9.34 22.58 9.26
C THR A 135 -8.42 21.53 9.86
N CYS A 136 -7.13 21.84 9.97
CA CYS A 136 -6.17 20.99 10.66
C CYS A 136 -5.80 21.61 12.02
N GLY A 137 -6.03 20.86 13.09
CA GLY A 137 -5.54 21.22 14.43
C GLY A 137 -4.03 20.97 14.56
N TYR A 138 -3.35 21.78 15.39
CA TYR A 138 -1.90 21.65 15.62
C TYR A 138 -1.47 20.27 16.17
N SER A 139 -2.39 19.54 16.82
CA SER A 139 -2.14 18.19 17.33
C SER A 139 -1.88 17.14 16.24
N PHE A 140 -2.35 17.36 15.01
CA PHE A 140 -2.23 16.39 13.92
C PHE A 140 -0.90 16.43 13.17
N TYR A 141 -0.07 17.46 13.38
CA TYR A 141 1.18 17.64 12.63
C TYR A 141 2.20 16.52 12.88
N GLY A 142 2.33 16.04 14.12
CA GLY A 142 3.26 14.94 14.42
C GLY A 142 2.91 13.66 13.69
N PHE A 143 1.61 13.35 13.62
CA PHE A 143 1.09 12.16 12.95
C PHE A 143 1.21 12.26 11.42
N LEU A 144 0.92 13.45 10.85
CA LEU A 144 1.10 13.72 9.43
C LEU A 144 2.56 13.60 9.00
N ASN A 145 3.50 14.07 9.83
CA ASN A 145 4.94 13.91 9.56
C ASN A 145 5.34 12.43 9.52
N PHE A 146 4.86 11.61 10.47
CA PHE A 146 5.10 10.17 10.46
C PHE A 146 4.61 9.51 9.16
N LEU A 147 3.37 9.82 8.73
CA LEU A 147 2.82 9.31 7.48
C LEU A 147 3.63 9.78 6.26
N PHE A 148 4.07 11.04 6.25
CA PHE A 148 4.88 11.58 5.18
C PHE A 148 6.24 10.85 5.06
N TYR A 149 6.95 10.63 6.17
CA TYR A 149 8.21 9.89 6.14
C TYR A 149 8.02 8.48 5.61
N MET A 150 6.99 7.78 6.07
CA MET A 150 6.70 6.42 5.60
C MET A 150 6.36 6.40 4.10
N LEU A 151 5.67 7.42 3.58
CA LEU A 151 5.39 7.58 2.14
C LEU A 151 6.67 7.77 1.34
N VAL A 152 7.57 8.64 1.81
CA VAL A 152 8.87 8.86 1.16
C VAL A 152 9.62 7.54 1.02
N TRP A 153 9.70 6.75 2.09
CA TRP A 153 10.37 5.45 2.04
C TRP A 153 9.70 4.45 1.08
N CYS A 154 8.37 4.39 1.00
CA CYS A 154 7.66 3.49 0.08
C CYS A 154 7.94 3.77 -1.41
N TYR A 155 8.09 5.04 -1.79
CA TYR A 155 8.27 5.44 -3.19
C TYR A 155 9.74 5.64 -3.56
N PHE A 156 10.53 6.32 -2.72
CA PHE A 156 11.95 6.56 -3.00
C PHE A 156 12.85 5.37 -2.66
N GLY A 157 12.38 4.39 -1.88
CA GLY A 157 13.17 3.20 -1.60
C GLY A 157 13.51 2.38 -2.85
N VAL A 158 12.80 2.60 -3.97
CA VAL A 158 13.14 2.02 -5.28
C VAL A 158 14.53 2.41 -5.74
N PHE A 159 15.01 3.62 -5.43
CA PHE A 159 16.34 4.08 -5.85
C PHE A 159 17.49 3.32 -5.17
N PHE A 160 17.20 2.51 -4.15
CA PHE A 160 18.17 1.65 -3.48
C PHE A 160 18.20 0.21 -4.03
N MET A 161 17.36 -0.11 -5.03
CA MET A 161 17.43 -1.34 -5.83
C MET A 161 18.41 -1.18 -6.99
#